data_AF-A0A2E8SKS8-F1
#
_entry.id   AF-A0A2E8SKS8-F1
#
_cell.length_a   1.000
_cell.length_b   1.000
_cell.length_c   1.000
_cell.angle_alpha   90.00
_cell.angle_beta   90.00
_cell.angle_gamma   90.00
#
_symmetry.space_group_name_H-M   'P 1'
#
loop_
_entity.id
_entity.type
_entity.pdbx_description
1 polymer ?
#
loop_
_entity_poly.entity_id
_entity_poly.type
_entity_poly.pdbx_seq_one_letter_code
_entity_poly.pdbx_strand_id
1 'polypeptide(L)'
;LNIEQYNQKKQKKIRVIIHVLMSIILLLTIVVYKNLLSTSVIDSLLIIAGFTYGPLLGLFSFGIFTNHKIHDKYSIIVCILSVIFTSLIFYDPLSVFKKYQIGYELLPINGLITFLGLYLIRKTTT
;
A
#
# COMPACT_ATOMS: atom_id res chain seq x y z
N LEU A 1 -11.45 7.24 20.44
CA LEU A 1 -11.79 8.68 20.59
C LEU A 1 -13.27 8.84 20.28
N ASN A 2 -14.13 9.06 21.29
CA ASN A 2 -15.59 9.11 21.14
C ASN A 2 -16.05 10.47 20.57
N ILE A 3 -15.55 10.86 19.40
CA ILE A 3 -15.86 12.15 18.76
C ILE A 3 -17.36 12.23 18.41
N GLU A 4 -17.98 11.09 18.15
CA GLU A 4 -19.41 10.94 17.88
C GLU A 4 -20.30 11.38 19.05
N GLN A 5 -19.78 11.31 20.28
CA GLN A 5 -20.50 11.74 21.49
C GLN A 5 -20.46 13.27 21.70
N TYR A 6 -19.68 14.01 20.90
CA TYR A 6 -19.63 15.46 21.01
C TYR A 6 -20.80 16.14 20.30
N ASN A 7 -21.20 17.30 20.81
CA ASN A 7 -22.17 18.17 20.14
C ASN A 7 -21.69 18.51 18.71
N GLN A 8 -22.61 18.58 17.74
CA GLN A 8 -22.35 18.80 16.32
C GLN A 8 -21.44 20.01 16.05
N LYS A 9 -21.59 21.09 16.83
CA LYS A 9 -20.71 22.29 16.74
C LYS A 9 -19.25 21.95 17.02
N LYS A 10 -18.97 21.13 18.05
CA LYS A 10 -17.62 20.71 18.43
C LYS A 10 -17.04 19.73 17.40
N GLN A 11 -17.85 18.78 16.90
CA GLN A 11 -17.41 17.88 15.82
C GLN A 11 -17.04 18.64 14.54
N LYS A 12 -17.86 19.62 14.13
CA LYS A 12 -17.57 20.47 12.96
C LYS A 12 -16.26 21.24 13.15
N LYS A 13 -16.06 21.85 14.33
CA LYS A 13 -14.81 22.56 14.66
C LYS A 13 -13.60 21.63 14.56
N ILE A 14 -13.68 20.42 15.11
CA ILE A 14 -12.60 19.42 15.02
C ILE A 14 -12.32 19.04 13.57
N ARG A 15 -13.35 18.74 12.76
CA ARG A 15 -13.17 18.40 11.34
C ARG A 15 -12.45 19.51 10.56
N VAL A 16 -12.83 20.77 10.79
CA VAL A 16 -12.17 21.92 10.14
C VAL A 16 -10.72 22.06 10.60
N ILE A 17 -10.45 21.94 11.90
CA ILE A 17 -9.09 22.01 12.44
C ILE A 17 -8.20 20.91 11.84
N ILE A 18 -8.68 19.66 11.85
CA ILE A 18 -7.93 18.54 11.29
C ILE A 18 -7.72 18.72 9.78
N HIS A 19 -8.72 19.19 9.04
CA HIS A 19 -8.56 19.43 7.61
C HIS A 19 -7.50 20.50 7.31
N VAL A 20 -7.53 21.64 8.02
CA VAL A 20 -6.50 22.69 7.88
C VAL A 20 -5.13 22.17 8.26
N LEU A 21 -5.02 21.44 9.37
CA LEU A 21 -3.76 20.85 9.83
C LEU A 21 -3.20 19.85 8.83
N MET A 22 -4.04 18.99 8.24
CA MET A 22 -3.64 18.06 7.18
C MET A 22 -3.16 18.79 5.92
N SER A 23 -3.83 19.88 5.52
CA SER A 23 -3.40 20.71 4.39
C SER A 23 -2.04 21.36 4.63
N ILE A 24 -1.78 21.87 5.83
CA ILE A 24 -0.48 22.46 6.20
C ILE A 24 0.61 21.39 6.19
N ILE A 25 0.35 20.22 6.79
CA ILE A 25 1.31 19.11 6.78
C ILE A 25 1.62 18.68 5.35
N LEU A 26 0.60 18.50 4.51
CA LEU A 26 0.78 18.13 3.11
C LEU A 26 1.63 19.14 2.34
N LEU A 27 1.34 20.44 2.50
CA LEU A 27 2.13 21.51 1.88
C LEU A 27 3.60 21.44 2.33
N LEU A 28 3.85 21.30 3.63
CA LEU A 28 5.19 21.22 4.18
C LEU A 28 5.94 19.98 3.66
N THR A 29 5.28 18.83 3.62
CA THR A 29 5.84 17.59 3.02
C THR A 29 6.22 17.81 1.56
N ILE A 30 5.38 18.47 0.75
CA ILE A 30 5.68 18.76 -0.67
C ILE A 30 6.91 19.67 -0.80
N VAL A 31 6.99 20.75 -0.02
CA VAL A 31 8.13 21.69 -0.05
C VAL A 31 9.43 21.01 0.38
N VAL A 32 9.38 20.20 1.44
CA VAL A 32 10.54 19.44 1.92
C VAL A 32 11.01 18.44 0.86
N TYR A 33 10.10 17.63 0.30
CA TYR A 33 10.44 16.66 -0.74
C TYR A 33 11.01 17.33 -2.00
N LYS A 34 10.42 18.45 -2.44
CA LYS A 34 10.92 19.20 -3.61
C LYS A 34 12.37 19.66 -3.45
N ASN A 35 12.80 19.98 -2.23
CA ASN A 35 14.16 20.46 -1.96
C ASN A 35 15.16 19.34 -1.66
N LEU A 36 14.69 18.17 -1.19
CA LEU A 36 15.56 17.05 -0.80
C LEU A 36 15.74 15.99 -1.91
N LEU A 37 14.75 15.83 -2.80
CA LEU A 37 14.73 14.77 -3.80
C LEU A 37 14.75 15.36 -5.20
N SER A 38 15.52 14.73 -6.10
CA SER A 38 15.60 15.07 -7.52
C SER A 38 14.49 14.45 -8.36
N THR A 39 13.69 13.54 -7.79
CA THR A 39 12.54 12.90 -8.42
C THR A 39 11.24 13.64 -8.10
N SER A 40 10.21 13.44 -8.92
CA SER A 40 8.90 14.03 -8.67
C SER A 40 8.29 13.46 -7.37
N VAL A 41 7.63 14.33 -6.58
CA VAL A 41 6.94 13.91 -5.34
C VAL A 41 5.87 12.85 -5.64
N ILE A 42 5.22 12.98 -6.80
CA ILE A 42 4.16 12.08 -7.25
C ILE A 42 4.75 10.69 -7.51
N ASP A 43 5.91 10.60 -8.16
CA ASP A 43 6.55 9.33 -8.50
C ASP A 43 6.87 8.56 -7.22
N SER A 44 7.49 9.23 -6.26
CA SER A 44 7.83 8.67 -4.95
C SER A 44 6.59 8.16 -4.21
N LEU A 45 5.50 8.96 -4.22
CA LEU A 45 4.25 8.61 -3.56
C LEU A 45 3.62 7.37 -4.21
N LEU A 46 3.58 7.31 -5.54
CA LEU A 46 3.05 6.17 -6.29
C LEU A 46 3.89 4.89 -6.10
N ILE A 47 5.22 5.00 -6.01
CA ILE A 47 6.09 3.86 -5.71
C ILE A 47 5.82 3.31 -4.31
N ILE A 48 5.76 4.17 -3.29
CA ILE A 48 5.47 3.77 -1.90
C ILE A 48 4.06 3.17 -1.79
N ALA A 49 3.10 3.74 -2.51
CA ALA A 49 1.76 3.18 -2.64
C ALA A 49 1.80 1.79 -3.31
N GLY A 50 2.66 1.57 -4.31
CA GLY A 50 2.87 0.25 -4.91
C GLY A 50 3.36 -0.81 -3.93
N PHE A 51 4.27 -0.46 -3.02
CA PHE A 51 4.73 -1.36 -1.97
C PHE A 51 3.67 -1.67 -0.91
N THR A 52 2.91 -0.66 -0.47
CA THR A 52 2.00 -0.79 0.67
C THR A 52 0.58 -1.20 0.29
N TYR A 53 0.05 -0.69 -0.83
CA TYR A 53 -1.27 -1.05 -1.34
C TYR A 53 -1.24 -2.29 -2.23
N GLY A 54 -0.06 -2.75 -2.66
CA GLY A 54 0.09 -4.03 -3.37
C GLY A 54 -0.52 -5.20 -2.61
N PRO A 55 -0.12 -5.48 -1.35
CA PRO A 55 -0.68 -6.58 -0.59
C PRO A 55 -2.17 -6.40 -0.30
N LEU A 56 -2.63 -5.17 -0.07
CA LEU A 56 -4.05 -4.90 0.10
C LEU A 56 -4.83 -5.24 -1.19
N LEU A 57 -4.33 -4.83 -2.35
CA LEU A 57 -4.93 -5.18 -3.64
C LEU A 57 -5.00 -6.69 -3.82
N GLY A 58 -3.95 -7.43 -3.45
CA GLY A 58 -3.95 -8.90 -3.50
C GLY A 58 -4.97 -9.54 -2.56
N LEU A 59 -5.07 -9.07 -1.31
CA LEU A 59 -6.06 -9.53 -0.33
C LEU A 59 -7.49 -9.26 -0.81
N PHE A 60 -7.78 -8.04 -1.26
CA PHE A 60 -9.10 -7.66 -1.77
C PHE A 60 -9.46 -8.44 -3.02
N SER A 61 -8.55 -8.54 -3.98
CA SER A 61 -8.72 -9.31 -5.21
C SER A 61 -8.99 -10.79 -4.90
N PHE A 62 -8.25 -11.39 -3.96
CA PHE A 62 -8.47 -12.77 -3.54
C PHE A 62 -9.87 -12.96 -2.95
N GLY A 63 -10.32 -12.08 -2.06
CA GLY A 63 -11.65 -12.14 -1.47
C GLY A 63 -12.80 -11.93 -2.48
N ILE A 64 -12.57 -11.13 -3.53
CA ILE A 64 -13.58 -10.88 -4.58
C ILE A 64 -13.66 -12.04 -5.57
N PHE A 65 -12.51 -12.55 -6.03
CA PHE A 65 -12.46 -13.56 -7.11
C PHE A 65 -12.48 -15.01 -6.60
N THR A 66 -12.31 -15.24 -5.29
CA THR A 66 -12.11 -16.59 -4.74
C THR A 66 -12.98 -16.82 -3.49
N ASN A 67 -13.65 -17.98 -3.42
CA ASN A 67 -14.46 -18.38 -2.25
C ASN A 67 -13.68 -19.19 -1.19
N HIS A 68 -12.37 -19.32 -1.34
CA HIS A 68 -11.54 -20.14 -0.46
C HIS A 68 -11.29 -19.42 0.86
N LYS A 69 -11.42 -20.14 1.98
CA LYS A 69 -11.06 -19.61 3.29
C LYS A 69 -9.54 -19.66 3.46
N ILE A 70 -8.96 -18.55 3.92
CA ILE A 70 -7.55 -18.48 4.31
C ILE A 70 -7.43 -18.59 5.84
N HIS A 71 -6.20 -18.79 6.30
CA HIS A 71 -5.87 -18.63 7.71
C HIS A 71 -5.45 -17.18 7.94
N ASP A 72 -6.20 -16.46 8.77
CA ASP A 72 -5.98 -15.03 9.00
C ASP A 72 -4.55 -14.72 9.45
N LYS A 73 -3.95 -15.58 10.28
CA LYS A 73 -2.57 -15.40 10.76
C LYS A 73 -1.52 -15.54 9.66
N TYR A 74 -1.74 -16.42 8.67
CA TYR A 74 -0.79 -16.59 7.56
C TYR A 74 -0.92 -15.46 6.52
N SER A 75 -2.05 -14.75 6.46
CA SER A 75 -2.22 -13.60 5.56
C SER A 75 -1.19 -12.50 5.81
N ILE A 76 -0.91 -12.19 7.08
CA ILE A 76 0.12 -11.21 7.47
C ILE A 76 1.51 -11.62 6.97
N ILE A 77 1.84 -12.91 7.08
CA ILE A 77 3.13 -13.45 6.62
C ILE A 77 3.23 -13.31 5.09
N VAL A 78 2.15 -13.63 4.36
CA VAL A 78 2.11 -13.46 2.90
C VAL A 78 2.28 -12.00 2.50
N CYS A 79 1.63 -11.06 3.18
CA CYS A 79 1.77 -9.63 2.89
C CYS A 79 3.21 -9.15 3.09
N ILE A 80 3.86 -9.55 4.19
CA ILE A 80 5.26 -9.19 4.45
C ILE A 80 6.18 -9.81 3.39
N LEU A 81 5.99 -11.10 3.08
CA LEU A 81 6.76 -11.78 2.04
C LEU A 81 6.59 -11.11 0.67
N SER A 82 5.38 -10.68 0.33
CA SER A 82 5.12 -9.97 -0.93
C SER A 82 5.89 -8.66 -1.03
N VAL A 83 5.93 -7.87 0.05
CA VAL A 83 6.72 -6.62 0.10
C VAL A 83 8.21 -6.92 -0.04
N ILE A 84 8.71 -7.99 0.61
CA ILE A 84 10.11 -8.40 0.51
C ILE A 84 10.44 -8.82 -0.93
N PHE A 85 9.65 -9.71 -1.53
CA PHE A 85 9.88 -10.16 -2.90
C PHE A 85 9.80 -9.03 -3.91
N THR A 86 8.81 -8.15 -3.78
CA THR A 86 8.71 -6.98 -4.67
C THR A 86 9.81 -5.95 -4.47
N SER A 87 10.31 -5.79 -3.25
CA SER A 87 11.49 -4.96 -2.98
C SER A 87 12.73 -5.54 -3.64
N LEU A 88 12.92 -6.87 -3.54
CA LEU A 88 14.02 -7.54 -4.22
C LEU A 88 13.93 -7.34 -5.74
N ILE A 89 12.75 -7.51 -6.34
CA ILE A 89 12.53 -7.29 -7.78
C ILE A 89 12.79 -5.84 -8.19
N PHE A 90 12.33 -4.88 -7.38
CA PHE A 90 12.45 -3.44 -7.66
C PHE A 90 13.90 -2.95 -7.57
N TYR A 91 14.67 -3.46 -6.62
CA TYR A 91 16.07 -3.07 -6.39
C TYR A 91 17.11 -3.98 -7.05
N ASP A 92 16.70 -5.06 -7.76
CA ASP A 92 17.63 -6.03 -8.35
C ASP A 92 18.52 -5.38 -9.43
N PRO A 93 19.84 -5.25 -9.19
CA PRO A 93 20.77 -4.67 -10.15
C PRO A 93 21.05 -5.58 -11.35
N LEU A 94 20.73 -6.87 -11.26
CA LEU A 94 20.95 -7.87 -12.33
C LEU A 94 19.79 -7.98 -13.31
N SER A 95 18.75 -7.16 -13.14
CA SER A 95 17.51 -7.10 -13.91
C SER A 95 17.51 -8.01 -15.15
N VAL A 96 16.74 -9.11 -15.07
CA VAL A 96 16.37 -9.94 -16.24
C VAL A 96 15.90 -9.04 -17.41
N PHE A 97 15.37 -7.87 -17.06
CA PHE A 97 15.09 -6.77 -17.96
C PHE A 97 16.16 -5.66 -17.91
N LYS A 98 17.34 -5.87 -18.50
CA LYS A 98 18.46 -4.89 -18.58
C LYS A 98 18.12 -3.47 -19.07
N LYS A 99 16.88 -3.23 -19.55
CA LYS A 99 16.38 -1.93 -20.03
C LYS A 99 15.04 -1.50 -19.40
N TYR A 100 14.44 -2.31 -18.52
CA TYR A 100 13.12 -2.03 -17.97
C TYR A 100 13.21 -1.66 -16.49
N GLN A 101 12.72 -0.48 -16.15
CA GLN A 101 12.60 -0.05 -14.76
C GLN A 101 11.16 -0.22 -14.31
N ILE A 102 10.96 -1.09 -13.33
CA ILE A 102 9.65 -1.27 -12.70
C ILE A 102 9.38 -0.03 -11.86
N GLY A 103 8.40 0.78 -12.27
CA GLY A 103 7.91 1.93 -11.51
C GLY A 103 6.51 1.64 -10.97
N TYR A 104 5.49 2.14 -11.67
CA TYR A 104 4.10 2.05 -11.25
C TYR A 104 3.49 0.65 -11.33
N GLU A 105 4.07 -0.21 -12.17
CA GLU A 105 3.67 -1.62 -12.30
C GLU A 105 4.00 -2.44 -11.06
N LEU A 106 4.81 -1.90 -10.15
CA LEU A 106 5.05 -2.50 -8.84
C LEU A 106 3.74 -2.82 -8.11
N LEU A 107 2.72 -1.96 -8.23
CA LEU A 107 1.43 -2.17 -7.57
C LEU A 107 0.72 -3.47 -8.03
N PRO A 108 0.43 -3.67 -9.33
CA PRO A 108 -0.19 -4.91 -9.79
C PRO A 108 0.72 -6.13 -9.61
N ILE A 109 2.05 -6.00 -9.74
CA ILE A 109 2.99 -7.11 -9.50
C ILE A 109 2.91 -7.56 -8.03
N ASN A 110 2.95 -6.62 -7.09
CA ASN A 110 2.84 -6.90 -5.66
C ASN A 110 1.48 -7.51 -5.29
N GLY A 111 0.40 -6.97 -5.87
CA GLY A 111 -0.94 -7.55 -5.72
C GLY A 111 -1.04 -8.98 -6.21
N LEU A 112 -0.41 -9.28 -7.35
CA LEU A 112 -0.39 -10.64 -7.90
C LEU A 112 0.40 -11.62 -7.03
N ILE A 113 1.58 -11.22 -6.56
CA ILE A 113 2.40 -12.05 -5.65
C ILE A 113 1.62 -12.35 -4.37
N THR A 114 0.95 -11.34 -3.79
CA THR A 114 0.10 -11.55 -2.61
C THR A 114 -1.06 -12.49 -2.92
N PHE A 115 -1.76 -12.31 -4.04
CA PHE A 115 -2.85 -13.19 -4.46
C PHE A 115 -2.40 -14.65 -4.59
N LEU A 116 -1.26 -14.89 -5.26
CA LEU A 116 -0.69 -16.22 -5.42
C LEU A 116 -0.25 -16.82 -4.08
N GLY A 117 0.37 -16.02 -3.21
CA GLY A 117 0.72 -16.46 -1.87
C GLY A 117 -0.49 -16.90 -1.06
N LEU A 118 -1.60 -16.14 -1.10
CA LEU A 118 -2.87 -16.49 -0.48
C LEU A 118 -3.48 -17.77 -1.05
N TYR A 119 -3.38 -17.94 -2.37
CA TYR A 119 -3.85 -19.15 -3.05
C TYR A 119 -3.09 -20.40 -2.60
N LEU A 120 -1.79 -20.30 -2.35
CA LEU A 120 -0.96 -21.41 -1.85
C LEU A 120 -1.29 -21.79 -0.40
N ILE A 121 -1.60 -20.81 0.46
CA ILE A 121 -1.91 -21.05 1.89
C ILE A 121 -3.40 -21.30 2.16
N ARG A 122 -4.23 -21.41 1.12
CA ARG A 122 -5.67 -21.60 1.25
C ARG A 122 -5.95 -22.87 2.07
N LYS A 123 -7.05 -22.85 2.83
CA LYS A 123 -7.55 -24.08 3.45
C LYS A 123 -8.03 -25.01 2.35
N THR A 124 -7.37 -26.14 2.17
CA THR A 124 -7.93 -27.26 1.42
C THR A 124 -9.10 -27.79 2.24
N THR A 125 -10.32 -27.52 1.78
CA THR A 125 -11.51 -28.20 2.29
C THR A 125 -11.39 -29.66 1.87
N THR A 126 -10.84 -30.51 2.74
CA THR A 126 -11.09 -31.96 2.71
C THR A 126 -12.48 -32.23 3.24
#